data_AF-A0A1F9NL12-F1
#
_entry.id   AF-A0A1F9NL12-F1
#
_cell.length_a   1.000
_cell.length_b   1.000
_cell.length_c   1.000
_cell.angle_alpha   90.00
_cell.angle_beta   90.00
_cell.angle_gamma   90.00
#
_symmetry.space_group_name_H-M   'P 1'
#
loop_
_entity.id
_entity.type
_entity.pdbx_description
1 polymer ?
#
loop_
_entity_poly.entity_id
_entity_poly.type
_entity_poly.pdbx_seq_one_letter_code
_entity_poly.pdbx_strand_id
1 'polypeptide(L)'
;MDALRILAIERRIDLPDARGKQFHRSFLGSVRRHGRVYEMGMMTAYKLRIGDLLSDVDKVPQLLAQGKLSLLPDRSGDIRQVRGIFRRAEEEDGKP
;
A
#
# COMPACT_ATOMS: atom_id res chain seq x y z
N MET A 1 -15.19 1.38 15.20
CA MET A 1 -14.05 0.42 15.15
C MET A 1 -12.74 1.11 14.77
N ASP A 2 -12.67 1.94 13.72
CA ASP A 2 -11.39 2.57 13.32
C ASP A 2 -10.86 3.66 14.27
N ALA A 3 -11.73 4.44 14.91
CA ALA A 3 -11.30 5.42 15.92
C ALA A 3 -10.48 4.77 17.05
N LEU A 4 -10.85 3.56 17.48
CA LEU A 4 -10.12 2.81 18.49
C LEU A 4 -8.75 2.33 17.99
N ARG A 5 -8.62 2.01 16.70
CA ARG A 5 -7.33 1.65 16.08
C ARG A 5 -6.40 2.86 15.99
N ILE A 6 -6.94 4.03 15.64
CA ILE A 6 -6.18 5.29 15.59
C ILE A 6 -5.66 5.62 16.99
N LEU A 7 -6.53 5.59 18.00
CA LEU A 7 -6.15 5.82 19.40
C LEU A 7 -5.11 4.80 19.91
N ALA A 8 -5.22 3.53 19.51
CA ALA A 8 -4.23 2.51 19.87
C ALA A 8 -2.85 2.84 19.27
N ILE A 9 -2.80 3.29 18.01
CA ILE A 9 -1.55 3.70 17.35
C ILE A 9 -0.94 4.94 18.04
N GLU A 10 -1.75 5.95 18.33
CA GLU A 10 -1.31 7.16 19.05
C GLU A 10 -0.72 6.81 20.43
N ARG A 11 -1.38 5.89 21.15
CA ARG A 11 -0.93 5.40 22.46
C ARG A 11 0.19 4.35 22.37
N ARG A 12 0.73 4.07 21.17
CA ARG A 12 1.78 3.06 20.92
C ARG A 12 1.42 1.66 21.44
N ILE A 13 0.14 1.33 21.39
CA ILE A 13 -0.37 -0.01 21.72
C ILE A 13 -0.24 -0.88 20.48
N ASP A 14 0.35 -2.07 20.64
CA ASP A 14 0.48 -3.02 19.54
C ASP A 14 -0.90 -3.52 19.09
N LEU A 15 -1.15 -3.35 17.79
CA LEU A 15 -2.34 -3.88 17.14
C LEU A 15 -2.10 -5.35 16.78
N PRO A 16 -3.06 -6.25 17.05
CA PRO A 16 -2.95 -7.66 16.64
C PRO A 16 -2.94 -7.83 15.10
N ASP A 17 -3.36 -6.81 14.34
CA ASP A 17 -3.44 -6.84 12.89
C ASP A 17 -2.18 -6.29 12.20
N ALA A 18 -1.10 -7.07 12.25
CA ALA A 18 0.13 -6.74 11.54
C ALA A 18 -0.06 -6.79 10.00
N ARG A 19 -0.91 -7.69 9.49
CA ARG A 19 -1.14 -7.87 8.05
C ARG A 19 -1.86 -6.67 7.44
N GLY A 20 -2.95 -6.22 8.06
CA GLY A 20 -3.69 -5.02 7.61
C GLY A 20 -2.79 -3.79 7.59
N LYS A 21 -1.97 -3.58 8.63
CA LYS A 21 -0.99 -2.48 8.67
C LYS A 21 0.00 -2.54 7.50
N GLN A 22 0.58 -3.71 7.21
CA GLN A 22 1.51 -3.85 6.09
C GLN A 22 0.81 -3.70 4.73
N PHE A 23 -0.44 -4.13 4.60
CA PHE A 23 -1.25 -3.90 3.40
C PHE A 23 -1.46 -2.41 3.17
N HIS A 24 -1.96 -1.67 4.16
CA HIS A 24 -2.17 -0.22 4.05
C HIS A 24 -0.88 0.53 3.71
N ARG A 25 0.24 0.15 4.32
CA ARG A 25 1.56 0.72 4.02
C ARG A 25 1.99 0.45 2.58
N SER A 26 1.70 -0.75 2.06
CA SER A 26 2.03 -1.13 0.69
C SER A 26 1.17 -0.39 -0.33
N PHE A 27 -0.13 -0.27 -0.03
CA PHE A 27 -1.10 0.47 -0.82
C PHE A 27 -0.73 1.95 -0.92
N LEU A 28 -0.60 2.64 0.21
CA LEU A 28 -0.26 4.07 0.24
C LEU A 28 1.11 4.35 -0.38
N GLY A 29 2.09 3.47 -0.18
CA GLY A 29 3.39 3.57 -0.83
C GLY A 29 3.31 3.48 -2.35
N SER A 30 2.46 2.59 -2.89
CA SER A 30 2.22 2.47 -4.33
C SER A 30 1.58 3.73 -4.89
N VAL A 31 0.52 4.24 -4.24
CA VAL A 31 -0.17 5.49 -4.62
C VAL A 31 0.76 6.69 -4.56
N ARG A 32 1.57 6.83 -3.49
CA ARG A 32 2.55 7.93 -3.36
C ARG A 32 3.58 7.92 -4.50
N ARG A 33 4.01 6.74 -4.95
CA ARG A 33 5.07 6.59 -5.96
C ARG A 33 4.56 6.74 -7.38
N HIS A 34 3.35 6.28 -7.69
CA HIS A 34 2.84 6.23 -9.06
C HIS A 34 1.62 7.14 -9.31
N GLY A 35 1.09 7.81 -8.28
CA GLY A 35 -0.17 8.58 -8.38
C GLY A 35 -1.43 7.70 -8.37
N ARG A 36 -1.28 6.39 -8.58
CA ARG A 36 -2.33 5.37 -8.51
C ARG A 36 -1.74 4.08 -7.94
N VAL A 37 -2.59 3.13 -7.60
CA VAL A 37 -2.17 1.78 -7.23
C VAL A 37 -1.58 1.09 -8.46
N TYR A 38 -0.29 0.80 -8.42
CA TYR A 38 0.35 -0.20 -9.26
C TYR A 38 0.23 -1.56 -8.56
N GLU A 39 -0.74 -2.37 -8.99
CA GLU A 39 -1.20 -3.57 -8.28
C GLU A 39 -0.09 -4.62 -8.12
N MET A 40 0.64 -4.92 -9.19
CA MET A 40 1.73 -5.90 -9.14
C MET A 40 2.83 -5.48 -8.16
N GLY A 41 3.38 -4.28 -8.32
CA GLY A 41 4.43 -3.81 -7.40
C GLY A 41 3.93 -3.63 -5.96
N MET A 42 2.66 -3.26 -5.78
CA MET A 42 2.04 -3.16 -4.45
C MET A 42 1.92 -4.53 -3.79
N MET A 43 1.44 -5.54 -4.51
CA MET A 43 1.31 -6.92 -4.03
C MET A 43 2.67 -7.55 -3.75
N THR A 44 3.65 -7.39 -4.64
CA THR A 44 5.02 -7.83 -4.38
C THR A 44 5.58 -7.17 -3.12
N ALA A 45 5.45 -5.85 -2.98
CA ALA A 45 5.95 -5.14 -1.80
C ALA A 45 5.22 -5.54 -0.51
N TYR A 46 3.91 -5.82 -0.57
CA TYR A 46 3.13 -6.34 0.55
C TYR A 46 3.61 -7.72 0.98
N LYS A 47 3.68 -8.66 0.04
CA LYS A 47 4.12 -10.03 0.29
C LYS A 47 5.57 -10.10 0.80
N LEU A 48 6.45 -9.24 0.29
CA LEU A 48 7.80 -9.07 0.83
C LEU A 48 7.79 -8.62 2.30
N ARG A 49 6.92 -7.67 2.67
CA ARG A 49 6.81 -7.17 4.06
C ARG A 49 6.28 -8.22 5.04
N ILE A 50 5.44 -9.15 4.57
CA ILE A 50 4.88 -10.23 5.41
C ILE A 50 5.65 -11.55 5.29
N GLY A 51 6.70 -11.62 4.45
CA GLY A 51 7.51 -12.83 4.25
C GLY A 51 6.79 -13.93 3.46
N ASP A 52 5.76 -13.60 2.68
CA ASP A 52 4.83 -14.56 2.06
C ASP A 52 4.79 -14.42 0.52
N LEU A 53 5.98 -14.36 -0.08
CA LEU A 53 6.13 -14.14 -1.52
C LEU A 53 5.80 -15.39 -2.36
N LEU A 54 6.10 -16.57 -1.83
CA LEU A 54 6.09 -17.83 -2.58
C LEU A 54 4.72 -18.51 -2.63
N SER A 55 3.80 -18.13 -1.74
CA SER A 55 2.49 -18.80 -1.56
C SER A 55 1.48 -18.60 -2.68
N ASP A 56 1.70 -17.65 -3.59
CA ASP A 56 0.81 -17.41 -4.74
C ASP A 56 1.55 -17.49 -6.08
N VAL A 57 2.80 -17.95 -6.11
CA VAL A 57 3.61 -18.01 -7.35
C VAL A 57 2.95 -18.91 -8.39
N ASP A 58 2.28 -19.97 -7.96
CA ASP A 58 1.55 -20.92 -8.80
C ASP A 58 0.42 -20.24 -9.61
N LYS A 59 -0.16 -19.16 -9.07
CA LYS A 59 -1.26 -18.42 -9.69
C LYS A 59 -0.77 -17.28 -10.59
N VAL A 60 0.48 -16.85 -10.43
CA VAL A 60 1.07 -15.76 -11.23
C VAL A 60 1.04 -16.06 -12.73
N PRO A 61 1.45 -17.25 -13.24
CA PRO A 61 1.38 -17.57 -14.66
C PRO A 61 -0.03 -17.48 -15.24
N GLN A 62 -1.03 -17.93 -14.49
CA GLN A 62 -2.42 -17.95 -14.95
C GLN A 62 -3.01 -16.53 -15.01
N LEU A 63 -2.69 -15.67 -14.04
CA LEU A 63 -3.13 -14.28 -14.03
C LEU A 63 -2.41 -13.42 -15.09
N LEU A 64 -1.13 -13.72 -15.37
CA LEU A 64 -0.37 -13.12 -16.47
C LEU A 64 -0.96 -13.53 -17.83
N ALA A 65 -1.26 -14.81 -18.02
CA ALA A 65 -1.87 -15.30 -19.26
C ALA A 65 -3.24 -14.68 -19.55
N GLN A 66 -4.00 -14.31 -18.50
CA GLN A 66 -5.28 -13.62 -18.62
C GLN A 66 -5.15 -12.10 -18.83
N GLY A 67 -3.95 -11.53 -18.84
CA GLY A 67 -3.74 -10.09 -18.96
C GLY A 67 -4.28 -9.27 -17.78
N LYS A 68 -4.63 -9.94 -16.67
CA LYS A 68 -5.22 -9.32 -15.48
C LYS A 68 -4.19 -8.69 -14.54
N LEU A 69 -2.91 -8.95 -14.79
CA LEU A 69 -1.80 -8.33 -14.07
C LEU A 69 -1.19 -7.25 -14.94
N SER A 70 -1.48 -5.99 -14.62
CA SER A 70 -0.78 -4.87 -15.24
C SER A 70 0.66 -4.88 -14.73
N LEU A 71 1.58 -5.37 -15.56
CA LEU A 71 3.00 -5.52 -15.24
C LEU A 71 3.72 -4.16 -15.14
N LEU A 72 3.19 -3.14 -15.79
CA LEU A 72 3.75 -1.80 -15.79
C LEU A 72 2.84 -0.85 -15.03
N PRO A 73 3.40 0.11 -14.28
CA PRO A 73 2.61 1.13 -13.63
C PRO A 73 1.98 2.05 -14.67
N ASP A 74 0.65 2.18 -14.64
CA ASP A 74 -0.07 3.17 -15.43
C ASP A 74 0.33 4.57 -14.99
N ARG A 75 0.83 5.38 -15.94
CA ARG A 75 1.27 6.77 -15.69
C ARG A 75 0.14 7.80 -15.84
N SER A 76 -1.11 7.36 -15.87
CA SER A 76 -2.28 8.21 -16.16
C SER A 76 -2.74 9.06 -14.96
N GLY A 77 -2.21 8.84 -13.76
CA GLY A 77 -2.58 9.62 -12.57
C GLY A 77 -1.82 10.95 -12.45
N ASP A 78 -2.48 11.97 -11.90
CA ASP A 78 -1.81 13.23 -11.53
C ASP A 78 -0.95 13.02 -10.27
N ILE A 79 0.26 12.54 -10.50
CA ILE A 79 1.24 12.29 -9.45
C ILE A 79 1.59 13.56 -8.66
N ARG A 80 1.47 14.76 -9.26
CA ARG A 80 1.77 16.01 -8.58
C ARG A 80 0.70 16.32 -7.55
N GLN A 81 -0.56 16.18 -7.92
CA GLN A 81 -1.69 16.38 -7.00
C GLN A 81 -1.60 15.40 -5.83
N VAL A 82 -1.37 14.12 -6.11
CA VAL A 82 -1.25 13.09 -5.07
C VAL A 82 -0.09 13.40 -4.11
N ARG A 83 1.09 13.77 -4.63
CA ARG A 83 2.22 14.19 -3.79
C ARG A 83 1.88 15.42 -2.94
N GLY A 84 1.10 16.36 -3.47
CA GLY A 84 0.61 17.51 -2.73
C GLY A 84 -0.34 17.14 -1.59
N ILE A 85 -1.16 16.10 -1.74
CA ILE A 85 -2.02 15.56 -0.68
C ILE A 85 -1.16 14.92 0.42
N PHE A 86 -0.22 14.04 0.05
CA PHE A 86 0.67 13.41 1.03
C PHE A 86 1.50 14.42 1.82
N ARG A 87 2.03 15.45 1.15
CA ARG A 87 2.78 16.51 1.83
C ARG A 87 1.93 17.25 2.86
N ARG A 88 0.70 17.63 2.50
CA ARG A 88 -0.23 18.29 3.44
C ARG A 88 -0.59 17.39 4.63
N ALA A 89 -0.80 16.09 4.38
CA ALA A 89 -1.07 15.14 5.45
C ALA A 89 0.13 15.02 6.41
N GLU A 90 1.36 14.93 5.89
CA GLU A 90 2.59 14.91 6.71
C GLU A 90 2.79 16.22 7.50
N GLU A 91 2.42 17.37 6.94
CA GLU A 91 2.42 18.67 7.62
C GLU A 91 1.35 18.77 8.73
N GLU A 92 0.21 18.10 8.57
CA GLU A 92 -0.85 18.03 9.59
C GLU A 92 -0.47 17.08 10.74
N ASP A 93 0.04 15.89 10.42
CA ASP A 93 0.50 14.90 11.42
C ASP A 93 1.74 15.39 12.20
N GLY A 94 2.54 16.30 11.61
CA GLY A 94 3.73 16.88 12.21
C GLY A 94 3.50 18.16 13.02
N LYS A 95 2.26 18.67 13.07
CA LYS A 95 1.92 19.79 13.97
C LYS A 95 1.84 19.29 15.41
N PRO A 96 2.39 20.05 16.38
CA PRO A 96 2.33 19.69 17.79
C PRO A 96 0.90 19.63 18.33
#